data_AF-A0A1J6LAB9-F1
#
_entry.id   AF-A0A1J6LAB9-F1
#
_cell.length_a   1.000
_cell.length_b   1.000
_cell.length_c   1.000
_cell.angle_alpha   90.00
_cell.angle_beta   90.00
_cell.angle_gamma   90.00
#
_symmetry.space_group_name_H-M   'P 1'
#
loop_
_entity.id
_entity.type
_entity.pdbx_description
1 polymer ?
#
loop_
_entity_poly.entity_id
_entity_poly.type
_entity_poly.pdbx_seq_one_letter_code
_entity_poly.pdbx_strand_id
1 'polypeptide(L)'
;MTITETRSKSMEDNVRKLENYLQIHIENSQKKAETTDAKIDDLAKKLDMLMDKLLPNQAGILGSAPTGEIQLEGTGNRSRGDQFVPRRAGERVQGHHHSSSRMEIPYFEGNGGGDPCSWLRRCERYFHYNQVVDHGQKLEEAVLLLQGRAEAWYFSYQLSKGHVS
;
A
#
# COMPACT_ATOMS: atom_id res chain seq x y z
N MET A 1 10.66 59.59 -35.32
CA MET A 1 10.29 58.50 -34.39
C MET A 1 10.30 59.05 -32.99
N THR A 2 9.13 59.14 -32.38
CA THR A 2 8.92 59.71 -31.04
C THR A 2 9.16 58.63 -29.99
N ILE A 3 9.68 59.02 -28.82
CA ILE A 3 10.06 58.18 -27.67
C ILE A 3 8.97 57.19 -27.22
N THR A 4 7.72 57.43 -27.62
CA THR A 4 6.56 56.55 -27.39
C THR A 4 6.57 55.29 -28.25
N GLU A 5 7.09 55.34 -29.48
CA GLU A 5 7.16 54.19 -30.41
C GLU A 5 8.18 53.15 -29.93
N THR A 6 9.33 53.59 -29.42
CA THR A 6 10.38 52.70 -28.88
C THR A 6 9.93 51.98 -27.61
N ARG A 7 9.12 52.64 -26.77
CA ARG A 7 8.54 52.02 -25.57
C ARG A 7 7.49 50.96 -25.90
N SER A 8 6.62 51.21 -26.89
CA SER A 8 5.62 50.23 -27.33
C SER A 8 6.26 48.99 -27.93
N LYS A 9 7.28 49.18 -28.77
CA LYS A 9 8.03 48.08 -29.41
C LYS A 9 8.77 47.21 -28.39
N SER A 10 9.36 47.82 -27.36
CA SER A 10 10.00 47.08 -26.26
C SER A 10 9.00 46.24 -25.45
N MET A 11 7.75 46.71 -25.29
CA MET A 11 6.72 45.93 -24.59
C MET A 11 6.28 44.72 -25.42
N GLU A 12 6.05 44.91 -26.71
CA GLU A 12 5.70 43.82 -27.63
C GLU A 12 6.78 42.73 -27.68
N ASP A 13 8.06 43.11 -27.68
CA ASP A 13 9.16 42.14 -27.65
C ASP A 13 9.20 41.34 -26.33
N ASN A 14 8.85 41.97 -25.20
CA ASN A 14 8.80 41.28 -23.91
C ASN A 14 7.59 40.35 -23.80
N VAL A 15 6.42 40.77 -24.30
CA VAL A 15 5.23 39.92 -24.37
C VAL A 15 5.52 38.68 -25.21
N ARG A 16 6.12 38.86 -26.39
CA ARG A 16 6.49 37.75 -27.29
C ARG A 16 7.47 36.77 -26.64
N LYS A 17 8.43 37.26 -25.85
CA LYS A 17 9.34 36.40 -25.09
C LYS A 17 8.62 35.57 -24.03
N LEU A 18 7.67 36.17 -23.31
CA LEU A 18 6.85 35.47 -22.32
C LEU A 18 5.95 34.42 -22.96
N GLU A 19 5.33 34.75 -24.10
CA GLU A 19 4.53 33.81 -24.90
C GLU A 19 5.36 32.61 -25.35
N ASN A 20 6.56 32.86 -25.90
CA ASN A 20 7.48 31.79 -26.31
C ASN A 20 7.89 30.91 -25.12
N TYR A 21 8.18 31.51 -23.96
CA TYR A 21 8.55 30.75 -22.77
C TYR A 21 7.40 29.85 -22.28
N LEU A 22 6.18 30.38 -22.28
CA LEU A 22 4.98 29.65 -21.89
C LEU A 22 4.69 28.50 -22.86
N GLN A 23 4.82 28.76 -24.17
CA GLN A 23 4.67 27.73 -25.21
C GLN A 23 5.66 26.58 -25.02
N ILE A 24 6.95 26.88 -24.83
CA ILE A 24 7.99 25.88 -24.54
C ILE A 24 7.67 25.09 -23.26
N HIS A 25 7.17 25.76 -22.23
CA HIS A 25 6.81 25.10 -20.97
C HIS A 25 5.63 24.14 -21.13
N ILE A 26 4.60 24.53 -21.89
CA ILE A 26 3.45 23.66 -22.20
C ILE A 26 3.92 22.42 -22.97
N GLU A 27 4.71 22.60 -24.03
CA GLU A 27 5.22 21.49 -24.84
C GLU A 27 6.07 20.51 -24.01
N ASN A 28 6.94 21.03 -23.14
CA ASN A 28 7.74 20.20 -22.25
C ASN A 28 6.89 19.46 -21.21
N SER A 29 5.86 20.11 -20.67
CA SER A 29 4.93 19.49 -19.73
C SER A 29 4.12 18.38 -20.39
N GLN A 30 3.64 18.60 -21.62
CA GLN A 30 2.90 17.59 -22.38
C GLN A 30 3.79 16.40 -22.72
N LYS A 31 5.01 16.62 -23.22
CA LYS A 31 5.97 15.55 -23.51
C LYS A 31 6.30 14.72 -22.26
N LYS A 32 6.42 15.37 -21.09
CA LYS A 32 6.61 14.66 -19.82
C LYS A 32 5.41 13.78 -19.49
N ALA A 33 4.18 14.29 -19.63
CA ALA A 33 2.96 13.53 -19.40
C ALA A 33 2.87 12.29 -20.33
N GLU A 34 3.14 12.46 -21.62
CA GLU A 34 3.16 11.35 -22.58
C GLU A 34 4.19 10.27 -22.21
N THR A 35 5.38 10.68 -21.74
CA THR A 35 6.39 9.70 -21.29
C THR A 35 6.03 9.01 -19.98
N THR A 36 5.26 9.65 -19.09
CA THR A 36 4.79 9.01 -17.87
C THR A 36 3.68 8.01 -18.17
N ASP A 37 2.77 8.34 -19.09
CA ASP A 37 1.69 7.43 -19.50
C ASP A 37 2.24 6.16 -20.15
N ALA A 38 3.24 6.29 -21.04
CA ALA A 38 3.90 5.14 -21.63
C ALA A 38 4.57 4.21 -20.59
N LYS A 39 5.10 4.77 -19.49
CA LYS A 39 5.67 3.99 -18.38
C LYS A 39 4.59 3.29 -17.56
N ILE A 40 3.46 3.94 -17.34
CA ILE A 40 2.31 3.36 -16.63
C ILE A 40 1.75 2.19 -17.44
N ASP A 41 1.61 2.34 -18.76
CA ASP A 41 1.16 1.27 -19.65
C ASP A 41 2.11 0.06 -19.67
N ASP A 42 3.42 0.29 -19.67
CA ASP A 42 4.40 -0.81 -19.57
C ASP A 42 4.29 -1.56 -18.23
N LEU A 43 4.08 -0.83 -17.13
CA LEU A 43 3.86 -1.43 -15.81
C LEU A 43 2.54 -2.19 -15.74
N ALA A 44 1.47 -1.67 -16.34
CA ALA A 44 0.18 -2.34 -16.43
C ALA A 44 0.30 -3.67 -17.19
N LYS A 45 0.97 -3.66 -18.37
CA LYS A 45 1.24 -4.89 -19.13
C LYS A 45 2.05 -5.91 -18.34
N LYS A 46 3.05 -5.47 -17.58
CA LYS A 46 3.84 -6.36 -16.71
C LYS A 46 2.98 -6.98 -15.60
N LEU A 47 2.04 -6.22 -15.05
CA LEU A 47 1.09 -6.73 -14.05
C LEU A 47 0.18 -7.79 -14.65
N ASP A 48 -0.39 -7.54 -15.83
CA ASP A 48 -1.25 -8.51 -16.54
C ASP A 48 -0.49 -9.81 -16.82
N MET A 49 0.75 -9.71 -17.32
CA MET A 49 1.62 -10.87 -17.55
C MET A 49 1.93 -11.66 -16.27
N LEU A 50 1.98 -11.01 -15.11
CA LEU A 50 2.16 -11.69 -13.83
C LEU A 50 0.86 -12.35 -13.36
N MET A 51 -0.28 -11.70 -13.56
CA MET A 51 -1.59 -12.28 -13.24
C MET A 51 -1.85 -13.55 -14.05
N ASP A 52 -1.55 -13.56 -15.34
CA ASP A 52 -1.68 -14.73 -16.21
C ASP A 52 -0.76 -15.90 -15.80
N LYS A 53 0.38 -15.60 -15.17
CA LYS A 53 1.33 -16.63 -14.68
C LYS A 53 1.01 -17.13 -13.27
N LEU A 54 0.37 -16.30 -12.45
CA LEU A 54 0.00 -16.63 -11.07
C LEU A 54 -1.37 -17.29 -10.95
N LEU A 55 -2.23 -17.12 -11.96
CA LEU A 55 -3.43 -17.90 -12.14
C LEU A 55 -3.12 -19.02 -13.14
N PRO A 56 -2.72 -20.23 -12.70
CA PRO A 56 -2.81 -21.36 -13.61
C PRO A 56 -4.25 -21.43 -14.11
N ASN A 57 -4.43 -21.89 -15.35
CA ASN A 57 -5.69 -22.49 -15.79
C ASN A 57 -6.01 -23.68 -14.85
N GLN A 58 -6.44 -23.39 -13.62
CA GLN A 58 -6.96 -24.36 -12.67
C GLN A 58 -8.41 -24.59 -13.03
N ALA A 59 -8.62 -25.07 -14.25
CA ALA A 59 -9.69 -26.01 -14.49
C ALA A 59 -9.36 -27.24 -13.61
N GLY A 60 -9.85 -27.22 -12.36
CA GLY A 60 -9.76 -28.36 -11.45
C GLY A 60 -8.82 -28.22 -10.25
N ILE A 61 -8.93 -27.15 -9.46
CA ILE A 61 -8.48 -27.15 -8.05
C ILE A 61 -9.61 -26.55 -7.18
N LEU A 62 -10.81 -27.10 -7.32
CA LEU A 62 -11.71 -27.23 -6.17
C LEU A 62 -11.51 -28.66 -5.69
N GLY A 63 -11.22 -28.81 -4.39
CA GLY A 63 -10.79 -30.05 -3.77
C GLY A 63 -11.79 -31.19 -3.88
N SER A 64 -11.71 -31.96 -4.97
CA SER A 64 -12.22 -33.33 -5.02
C SER A 64 -11.10 -34.24 -4.53
N ALA A 65 -11.29 -34.80 -3.33
CA ALA A 65 -10.48 -35.90 -2.83
C ALA A 65 -10.39 -37.02 -3.90
N PRO A 66 -9.24 -37.69 -4.07
CA PRO A 66 -9.18 -38.84 -4.95
C PRO A 66 -10.03 -39.96 -4.32
N THR A 67 -11.16 -40.26 -4.93
CA THR A 67 -11.87 -41.53 -4.71
C THR A 67 -11.01 -42.63 -5.29
N GLY A 68 -10.03 -43.09 -4.51
CA GLY A 68 -9.35 -44.35 -4.73
C GLY A 68 -10.33 -45.47 -4.37
N GLU A 69 -10.71 -46.25 -5.37
CA GLU A 69 -11.38 -47.54 -5.21
C GLU A 69 -10.56 -48.44 -4.27
N ILE A 70 -11.05 -48.70 -3.06
CA ILE A 70 -10.61 -49.83 -2.24
C ILE A 70 -11.84 -50.51 -1.64
N GLN A 71 -12.28 -51.52 -2.37
CA GLN A 71 -12.77 -52.84 -1.94
C GLN A 71 -13.22 -53.02 -0.47
N LEU A 72 -14.50 -53.38 -0.35
CA LEU A 72 -15.13 -54.08 0.78
C LEU A 72 -14.22 -55.19 1.36
N GLU A 73 -13.98 -55.17 2.67
CA GLU A 73 -14.17 -56.29 3.63
C GLU A 73 -13.39 -56.08 4.94
N GLY A 74 -13.96 -56.52 6.07
CA GLY A 74 -13.18 -57.04 7.19
C GLY A 74 -13.04 -56.20 8.47
N THR A 75 -14.02 -56.38 9.38
CA THR A 75 -13.83 -56.71 10.83
C THR A 75 -12.80 -55.97 11.71
N GLY A 76 -13.30 -55.35 12.79
CA GLY A 76 -12.99 -55.84 14.15
C GLY A 76 -12.10 -55.01 15.10
N ASN A 77 -12.72 -54.57 16.21
CA ASN A 77 -12.22 -54.46 17.60
C ASN A 77 -11.27 -53.33 18.09
N ARG A 78 -11.86 -52.51 18.98
CA ARG A 78 -11.45 -52.15 20.37
C ARG A 78 -9.97 -51.86 20.66
N SER A 79 -9.67 -50.67 21.21
CA SER A 79 -9.45 -50.47 22.66
C SER A 79 -9.05 -49.05 23.05
N ARG A 80 -9.49 -48.67 24.26
CA ARG A 80 -9.22 -47.45 25.04
C ARG A 80 -7.73 -47.27 25.39
N GLY A 81 -7.31 -46.03 25.64
CA GLY A 81 -6.45 -45.74 26.79
C GLY A 81 -5.39 -44.65 26.62
N ASP A 82 -5.57 -43.60 27.42
CA ASP A 82 -4.54 -42.99 28.28
C ASP A 82 -3.92 -41.62 27.91
N GLN A 83 -3.68 -40.89 28.99
CA GLN A 83 -3.66 -39.44 29.15
C GLN A 83 -2.21 -38.95 29.41
N PHE A 84 -1.81 -37.87 28.73
CA PHE A 84 -0.77 -36.89 29.11
C PHE A 84 0.65 -37.35 29.51
N VAL A 85 1.64 -36.95 28.71
CA VAL A 85 2.88 -36.32 29.24
C VAL A 85 3.45 -35.30 28.24
N PRO A 86 3.84 -34.09 28.67
CA PRO A 86 4.55 -33.12 27.82
C PRO A 86 6.07 -33.29 27.99
N ARG A 87 6.82 -33.36 26.89
CA ARG A 87 8.28 -33.13 26.95
C ARG A 87 8.82 -32.44 25.71
N ARG A 88 9.70 -31.48 26.01
CA ARG A 88 10.28 -30.45 25.14
C ARG A 88 11.42 -30.98 24.26
N ALA A 89 11.71 -30.14 23.27
CA ALA A 89 13.01 -29.86 22.65
C ALA A 89 13.40 -30.67 21.41
N GLY A 90 13.32 -29.96 20.27
CA GLY A 90 14.39 -29.98 19.28
C GLY A 90 14.20 -30.91 18.10
N GLU A 91 13.42 -30.50 17.09
CA GLU A 91 13.77 -30.84 15.71
C GLU A 91 13.22 -29.79 14.74
N ARG A 92 14.15 -29.08 14.10
CA ARG A 92 13.88 -28.17 12.99
C ARG A 92 13.57 -29.04 11.78
N VAL A 93 12.32 -29.04 11.31
CA VAL A 93 12.06 -29.33 9.90
C VAL A 93 11.80 -28.01 9.19
N GLN A 94 12.77 -27.70 8.35
CA GLN A 94 12.95 -26.50 7.58
C GLN A 94 11.89 -26.44 6.47
N GLY A 95 10.73 -25.86 6.79
CA GLY A 95 9.80 -25.32 5.79
C GLY A 95 10.10 -23.84 5.57
N HIS A 96 11.12 -23.55 4.78
CA HIS A 96 11.43 -22.18 4.36
C HIS A 96 10.33 -21.66 3.42
N HIS A 97 9.99 -20.38 3.61
CA HIS A 97 9.11 -19.53 2.78
C HIS A 97 7.63 -19.46 3.17
N HIS A 98 7.34 -19.32 4.46
CA HIS A 98 6.35 -18.30 4.84
C HIS A 98 7.15 -17.02 5.08
N SER A 99 7.04 -16.06 4.15
CA SER A 99 7.42 -14.69 4.46
C SER A 99 6.62 -14.27 5.68
N SER A 100 7.22 -14.37 6.86
CA SER A 100 6.80 -13.59 8.02
C SER A 100 7.13 -12.15 7.68
N SER A 101 6.35 -11.59 6.77
CA SER A 101 6.14 -10.17 6.55
C SER A 101 5.53 -9.67 7.85
N ARG A 102 6.36 -9.46 8.88
CA ARG A 102 6.00 -8.56 9.96
C ARG A 102 5.66 -7.26 9.27
N MET A 103 4.36 -6.93 9.18
CA MET A 103 3.90 -5.74 8.49
C MET A 103 4.57 -4.56 9.18
N GLU A 104 5.57 -3.98 8.54
CA GLU A 104 6.33 -2.87 9.09
C GLU A 104 5.40 -1.68 9.22
N ILE A 105 5.49 -1.04 10.38
CA ILE A 105 4.57 -0.01 10.81
C ILE A 105 4.77 1.24 9.94
N PRO A 106 3.73 1.73 9.23
CA PRO A 106 3.88 2.88 8.34
C PRO A 106 3.83 4.20 9.12
N TYR A 107 4.92 4.95 9.16
CA TYR A 107 4.94 6.31 9.73
C TYR A 107 4.26 7.34 8.82
N PHE A 108 3.74 8.41 9.40
CA PHE A 108 3.17 9.55 8.68
C PHE A 108 3.72 10.88 9.19
N GLU A 109 4.51 11.55 8.35
CA GLU A 109 5.20 12.80 8.70
C GLU A 109 4.35 14.05 8.41
N GLY A 110 3.28 13.93 7.62
CA GLY A 110 2.45 15.06 7.19
C GLY A 110 3.15 16.03 6.22
N ASN A 111 4.36 15.70 5.76
CA ASN A 111 5.10 16.51 4.80
C ASN A 111 4.74 16.13 3.35
N GLY A 112 3.89 16.93 2.71
CA GLY A 112 3.89 17.28 1.27
C GLY A 112 3.84 16.19 0.17
N GLY A 113 4.04 14.91 0.47
CA GLY A 113 4.14 13.84 -0.53
C GLY A 113 3.53 12.50 -0.11
N GLY A 114 3.12 12.34 1.14
CA GLY A 114 2.39 11.15 1.59
C GLY A 114 0.88 11.37 1.50
N ASP A 115 0.18 10.58 0.68
CA ASP A 115 -1.29 10.58 0.65
C ASP A 115 -1.88 10.06 1.99
N PRO A 116 -2.62 10.88 2.75
CA PRO A 116 -3.21 10.48 4.03
C PRO A 116 -4.15 9.27 3.89
N CYS A 117 -4.90 9.20 2.78
CA CYS A 117 -5.83 8.10 2.52
C CYS A 117 -5.10 6.77 2.34
N SER A 118 -3.94 6.78 1.67
CA SER A 118 -3.08 5.61 1.53
C SER A 118 -2.44 5.19 2.84
N TRP A 119 -2.10 6.13 3.72
CA TRP A 119 -1.61 5.82 5.06
C TRP A 119 -2.70 5.15 5.91
N LEU A 120 -3.91 5.72 5.97
CA LEU A 120 -5.05 5.14 6.69
C LEU A 120 -5.39 3.71 6.22
N ARG A 121 -5.38 3.47 4.90
CA ARG A 121 -5.58 2.11 4.36
C ARG A 121 -4.52 1.11 4.80
N ARG A 122 -3.28 1.55 5.05
CA ARG A 122 -2.24 0.67 5.61
C ARG A 122 -2.46 0.43 7.10
N CYS A 123 -2.85 1.46 7.86
CA CYS A 123 -3.22 1.32 9.28
C CYS A 123 -4.35 0.30 9.47
N GLU A 124 -5.40 0.34 8.65
CA GLU A 124 -6.49 -0.64 8.76
C GLU A 124 -6.03 -2.08 8.51
N ARG A 125 -5.16 -2.30 7.52
CA ARG A 125 -4.56 -3.62 7.29
C ARG A 125 -3.70 -4.07 8.46
N TYR A 126 -2.95 -3.15 9.06
CA TYR A 126 -2.14 -3.42 10.24
C TYR A 126 -3.02 -3.81 11.43
N PHE A 127 -4.07 -3.05 11.73
CA PHE A 127 -4.99 -3.35 12.83
C PHE A 127 -5.70 -4.68 12.64
N HIS A 128 -6.14 -4.97 11.41
CA HIS A 128 -6.76 -6.25 11.09
C HIS A 128 -5.80 -7.43 11.30
N TYR A 129 -4.55 -7.29 10.86
CA TYR A 129 -3.53 -8.32 11.03
C TYR A 129 -3.16 -8.57 12.49
N ASN A 130 -3.02 -7.49 13.29
CA ASN A 130 -2.65 -7.56 14.71
C ASN A 130 -3.85 -7.77 15.64
N GLN A 131 -5.05 -7.99 15.09
CA GLN A 131 -6.29 -8.18 15.84
C GLN A 131 -6.62 -7.02 16.81
N VAL A 132 -6.28 -5.80 16.42
CA VAL A 132 -6.62 -4.59 17.18
C VAL A 132 -8.08 -4.24 16.86
N VAL A 133 -8.99 -4.63 17.75
CA VAL A 133 -10.43 -4.44 17.57
C VAL A 133 -10.91 -3.14 18.21
N ASP A 134 -10.35 -2.78 19.36
CA ASP A 134 -10.79 -1.61 20.11
C ASP A 134 -10.42 -0.30 19.40
N HIS A 135 -11.40 0.58 19.24
CA HIS A 135 -11.22 1.86 18.55
C HIS A 135 -10.28 2.82 19.31
N GLY A 136 -10.28 2.75 20.65
CA GLY A 136 -9.36 3.52 21.48
C GLY A 136 -7.93 3.05 21.27
N GLN A 137 -7.70 1.74 21.35
CA GLN A 137 -6.40 1.13 21.09
C GLN A 137 -5.89 1.44 19.67
N LYS A 138 -6.74 1.35 18.64
CA LYS A 138 -6.36 1.73 17.27
C LYS A 138 -5.88 3.19 17.20
N LEU A 139 -6.55 4.09 17.91
CA LEU A 139 -6.18 5.50 17.94
C LEU A 139 -4.84 5.69 18.65
N GLU A 140 -4.65 5.12 19.83
CA GLU A 140 -3.39 5.19 20.59
C GLU A 140 -2.22 4.66 19.74
N GLU A 141 -2.41 3.51 19.08
CA GLU A 141 -1.40 2.94 18.19
C GLU A 141 -1.15 3.83 16.97
N ALA A 142 -2.18 4.39 16.34
CA ALA A 142 -2.05 5.29 15.19
C ALA A 142 -1.29 6.58 15.55
N VAL A 143 -1.46 7.09 16.76
CA VAL A 143 -0.78 8.30 17.26
C VAL A 143 0.72 8.08 17.35
N LEU A 144 1.16 6.89 17.78
CA LEU A 144 2.58 6.52 17.80
C LEU A 144 3.23 6.51 16.41
N LEU A 145 2.42 6.50 15.35
CA LEU A 145 2.90 6.44 13.96
C LEU A 145 2.95 7.84 13.32
N LEU A 146 2.38 8.85 13.98
CA LEU A 146 2.51 10.23 13.55
C LEU A 146 3.91 10.73 13.90
N GLN A 147 4.53 11.45 12.98
CA GLN A 147 5.82 12.10 13.22
C GLN A 147 5.80 13.53 12.70
N GLY A 148 6.69 14.35 13.25
CA GLY A 148 6.95 15.71 12.75
C GLY A 148 5.71 16.59 12.78
N ARG A 149 5.28 17.09 11.61
CA ARG A 149 4.16 18.04 11.53
C ARG A 149 2.81 17.39 11.85
N ALA A 150 2.64 16.11 11.51
CA ALA A 150 1.39 15.40 11.79
C ALA A 150 1.19 15.17 13.29
N GLU A 151 2.27 14.82 14.00
CA GLU A 151 2.28 14.67 15.45
C GLU A 151 1.97 16.01 16.16
N ALA A 152 2.67 17.09 15.77
CA ALA A 152 2.44 18.42 16.32
C ALA A 152 0.98 18.91 16.11
N TRP A 153 0.39 18.59 14.95
CA TRP A 153 -1.02 18.88 14.68
C TRP A 153 -1.95 18.12 15.63
N TYR A 154 -1.71 16.83 15.84
CA TYR A 154 -2.57 15.99 16.69
C TYR A 154 -2.60 16.49 18.13
N PHE A 155 -1.44 16.79 18.72
CA PHE A 155 -1.38 17.33 20.08
C PHE A 155 -2.03 18.72 20.19
N SER A 156 -1.83 19.58 19.20
CA SER A 156 -2.50 20.89 19.15
C SER A 156 -4.03 20.74 19.09
N TYR A 157 -4.51 19.76 18.31
CA TYR A 157 -5.93 19.44 18.21
C TYR A 157 -6.50 18.92 19.54
N GLN A 158 -5.82 18.01 20.23
CA GLN A 158 -6.26 17.53 21.54
C GLN A 158 -6.38 18.67 22.57
N LEU A 159 -5.38 19.55 22.63
CA LEU A 159 -5.39 20.73 23.52
C LEU A 159 -6.55 21.69 23.23
N SER A 160 -6.91 21.83 21.95
CA SER A 160 -8.03 22.66 21.52
C SER A 160 -9.40 22.06 21.86
N LYS A 161 -9.52 20.72 21.82
CA LYS A 161 -10.75 20.00 22.16
C LYS A 161 -10.95 19.80 23.66
N GLY A 162 -9.87 19.79 24.45
CA GLY A 162 -9.94 19.74 25.91
C GLY A 162 -10.40 21.04 26.57
N HIS A 163 -10.61 22.13 25.81
CA HIS A 163 -11.00 23.45 26.30
C HIS A 163 -12.48 23.79 26.17
N VAL A 164 -13.36 22.79 26.08
CA VAL A 164 -14.81 23.00 26.26
C VAL A 164 -15.18 22.51 27.65
N SER A 165 -15.05 23.41 28.64
CA SER A 165 -15.69 23.27 29.96
C SER A 165 -17.20 23.48 29.85
#